data_AF-A0A5B7XWI7-F1
#
_entry.id   AF-A0A5B7XWI7-F1
#
_cell.length_a   1.000
_cell.length_b   1.000
_cell.length_c   1.000
_cell.angle_alpha   90.00
_cell.angle_beta   90.00
_cell.angle_gamma   90.00
#
_symmetry.space_group_name_H-M   'P 1'
#
loop_
_entity.id
_entity.type
_entity.pdbx_description
1 polymer ?
#
loop_
_entity_poly.entity_id
_entity_poly.type
_entity_poly.pdbx_seq_one_letter_code
_entity_poly.pdbx_strand_id
1 'polypeptide(L)'
;MKKRRILIAAFLIIVVFTISGITGVCLLIPNTPQKAVRFTILKNGHPIIALTETPKKVPGGSIYGYSGKRAWRYYKVKTAFDASNGEINLNTLAVNKPKVGSKFYRVHVVYPVA
;
A
#
# COMPACT_ATOMS: atom_id res chain seq x y z
N MET A 1 -11.87 -23.38 38.84
CA MET A 1 -12.42 -22.34 37.94
C MET A 1 -11.38 -21.37 37.37
N LYS A 2 -10.34 -20.92 38.11
CA LYS A 2 -9.29 -20.01 37.59
C LYS A 2 -8.56 -20.52 36.35
N LYS A 3 -8.11 -21.79 36.34
CA LYS A 3 -7.41 -22.40 35.19
C LYS A 3 -8.24 -22.38 33.89
N ARG A 4 -9.56 -22.64 33.98
CA ARG A 4 -10.48 -22.62 32.84
C ARG A 4 -10.67 -21.21 32.27
N ARG A 5 -10.73 -20.19 33.15
CA ARG A 5 -10.81 -18.77 32.73
C ARG A 5 -9.53 -18.29 32.04
N ILE A 6 -8.36 -18.70 32.53
CA ILE A 6 -7.06 -18.37 31.91
C ILE A 6 -6.95 -18.99 30.51
N LEU A 7 -7.38 -20.25 30.36
CA LEU A 7 -7.36 -20.95 29.07
C LEU A 7 -8.28 -20.29 28.04
N ILE A 8 -9.48 -19.86 28.46
CA ILE A 8 -10.42 -19.12 27.62
C ILE A 8 -9.83 -17.76 27.23
N ALA A 9 -9.23 -17.02 28.18
CA ALA A 9 -8.62 -15.74 27.89
C ALA A 9 -7.44 -15.87 26.90
N ALA A 10 -6.58 -16.86 27.09
CA ALA A 10 -5.47 -17.14 26.16
C ALA A 10 -5.98 -17.47 24.75
N PHE A 11 -7.03 -18.30 24.65
CA PHE A 11 -7.64 -18.62 23.37
C PHE A 11 -8.21 -17.37 22.68
N LEU A 12 -8.94 -16.52 23.41
CA LEU A 12 -9.48 -15.27 22.88
C LEU A 12 -8.39 -14.33 22.36
N ILE A 13 -7.27 -14.21 23.08
CA ILE A 13 -6.14 -13.40 22.65
C ILE A 13 -5.59 -13.92 21.32
N ILE A 14 -5.36 -15.22 21.19
CA ILE A 14 -4.85 -15.83 19.94
C ILE A 14 -5.82 -15.58 18.79
N VAL A 15 -7.13 -15.73 19.02
CA VAL A 15 -8.16 -15.47 18.00
C VAL A 15 -8.13 -14.01 17.56
N VAL A 16 -8.04 -13.06 18.48
CA VAL A 16 -7.97 -11.62 18.14
C VAL A 16 -6.70 -11.30 17.34
N PHE A 17 -5.54 -11.82 17.75
CA PHE A 17 -4.28 -11.61 17.03
C PHE A 17 -4.31 -12.22 15.63
N THR A 18 -4.85 -13.42 15.47
CA THR A 18 -4.95 -14.07 14.15
C THR A 18 -5.91 -13.33 13.22
N ILE A 19 -7.09 -12.94 13.70
CA ILE A 19 -8.04 -12.15 12.90
C ILE A 19 -7.42 -10.80 12.49
N SER A 20 -6.75 -10.12 13.42
CA SER A 20 -6.07 -8.85 13.16
C SER A 20 -4.97 -9.01 12.11
N GLY A 21 -4.12 -10.05 12.24
CA GLY A 21 -3.07 -10.35 11.27
C GLY A 21 -3.61 -10.64 9.87
N ILE A 22 -4.63 -11.51 9.76
CA ILE A 22 -5.27 -11.85 8.47
C ILE A 22 -5.89 -10.60 7.83
N THR A 23 -6.59 -9.79 8.62
CA THR A 23 -7.21 -8.56 8.14
C THR A 23 -6.16 -7.57 7.63
N GLY A 24 -5.06 -7.39 8.37
CA GLY A 24 -3.94 -6.54 7.96
C GLY A 24 -3.33 -6.98 6.63
N VAL A 25 -3.09 -8.28 6.46
CA VAL A 25 -2.60 -8.82 5.18
C VAL A 25 -3.59 -8.54 4.06
N CYS A 26 -4.89 -8.85 4.25
CA CYS A 26 -5.93 -8.64 3.24
C CYS A 26 -6.10 -7.18 2.79
N LEU A 27 -5.83 -6.21 3.67
CA LEU A 27 -5.86 -4.79 3.36
C LEU A 27 -4.70 -4.35 2.46
N LEU A 28 -3.59 -5.10 2.47
CA LEU A 28 -2.34 -4.74 1.79
C LEU A 28 -2.00 -5.66 0.60
N ILE A 29 -2.79 -6.71 0.34
CA ILE A 29 -2.65 -7.49 -0.89
C ILE A 29 -2.83 -6.57 -2.11
N PRO A 30 -1.85 -6.48 -3.05
CA PRO A 30 -1.86 -5.53 -4.16
C PRO A 30 -2.78 -5.96 -5.32
N ASN A 31 -4.01 -6.39 -5.02
CA ASN A 31 -5.01 -6.83 -5.99
C ASN A 31 -5.86 -5.67 -6.56
N THR A 32 -5.73 -4.47 -6.00
CA THR A 32 -6.28 -3.23 -6.55
C THR A 32 -5.16 -2.19 -6.65
N PRO A 33 -5.27 -1.20 -7.55
CA PRO A 33 -4.22 -0.18 -7.70
C PRO A 33 -3.98 0.62 -6.41
N GLN A 34 -5.04 0.91 -5.64
CA GLN A 34 -4.93 1.62 -4.36
C GLN A 34 -4.21 0.78 -3.31
N LYS A 35 -4.54 -0.51 -3.19
CA LYS A 35 -3.84 -1.41 -2.27
C LYS A 35 -2.37 -1.60 -2.66
N ALA A 36 -2.07 -1.64 -3.96
CA ALA A 36 -0.69 -1.72 -4.43
C ALA A 36 0.13 -0.47 -4.05
N VAL A 37 -0.46 0.72 -4.13
CA VAL A 37 0.16 1.96 -3.64
C VAL A 37 0.44 1.86 -2.14
N ARG A 38 -0.57 1.50 -1.33
CA ARG A 38 -0.40 1.31 0.13
C ARG A 38 0.66 0.26 0.47
N PHE A 39 0.67 -0.87 -0.24
CA PHE A 39 1.68 -1.91 -0.08
C PHE A 39 3.09 -1.40 -0.39
N THR A 40 3.22 -0.50 -1.37
CA THR A 40 4.51 0.10 -1.72
C THR A 40 4.98 1.08 -0.64
N ILE A 41 4.07 1.87 -0.07
CA ILE A 41 4.36 2.73 1.09
C ILE A 41 4.84 1.88 2.28
N LEU A 42 4.15 0.76 2.54
CA LEU A 42 4.55 -0.19 3.58
C LEU A 42 5.95 -0.76 3.31
N LYS A 43 6.23 -1.17 2.07
CA LYS A 43 7.54 -1.71 1.67
C LYS A 43 8.68 -0.70 1.87
N ASN A 44 8.38 0.60 1.81
CA ASN A 44 9.35 1.67 2.08
C ASN A 44 9.42 2.06 3.57
N GLY A 45 8.85 1.26 4.49
CA GLY A 45 9.01 1.46 5.92
C GLY A 45 8.02 2.44 6.56
N HIS A 46 6.93 2.78 5.87
CA HIS A 46 5.93 3.75 6.35
C HIS A 46 4.59 3.08 6.69
N PRO A 47 4.50 2.22 7.73
CA PRO A 47 3.30 1.41 8.01
C PRO A 47 2.08 2.26 8.39
N ILE A 48 2.27 3.36 9.12
CA ILE A 48 1.17 4.25 9.52
C ILE A 48 0.56 4.94 8.30
N ILE A 49 1.40 5.41 7.39
CA ILE A 49 0.97 6.04 6.14
C ILE A 49 0.26 4.99 5.27
N ALA A 50 0.83 3.79 5.13
CA ALA A 50 0.24 2.73 4.32
C ALA A 50 -1.20 2.36 4.75
N LEU A 51 -1.50 2.40 6.04
CA LEU A 51 -2.83 2.07 6.58
C LEU A 51 -3.83 3.23 6.47
N THR A 52 -3.39 4.47 6.62
CA THR A 52 -4.25 5.65 6.70
C THR A 52 -4.45 6.36 5.35
N GLU A 53 -3.53 6.14 4.41
CA GLU A 53 -3.51 6.85 3.13
C GLU A 53 -4.66 6.42 2.22
N THR A 54 -5.22 7.35 1.44
CA THR A 54 -6.28 7.05 0.46
C THR A 54 -5.83 7.50 -0.93
N PRO A 55 -5.15 6.63 -1.69
CA PRO A 55 -4.59 6.99 -2.98
C PRO A 55 -5.68 7.42 -3.98
N LYS A 56 -5.55 8.64 -4.51
CA LYS A 56 -6.46 9.21 -5.50
C LYS A 56 -5.84 9.16 -6.89
N LYS A 57 -6.62 8.71 -7.88
CA LYS A 57 -6.15 8.66 -9.27
C LYS A 57 -5.92 10.08 -9.79
N VAL A 58 -4.77 10.29 -10.42
CA VAL A 58 -4.40 11.54 -11.07
C VAL A 58 -5.14 11.65 -12.42
N PRO A 59 -5.68 12.83 -12.80
CA PRO A 59 -6.29 13.05 -14.11
C PRO A 59 -5.32 12.78 -15.26
N GLY A 60 -5.85 12.36 -16.42
CA GLY A 60 -5.02 11.94 -17.57
C GLY A 60 -4.05 13.01 -18.08
N GLY A 61 -4.44 14.29 -18.03
CA GLY A 61 -3.62 15.40 -18.51
C GLY A 61 -2.38 15.70 -17.66
N SER A 62 -2.36 15.34 -16.38
CA SER A 62 -1.21 15.58 -15.49
C SER A 62 -0.17 14.46 -15.53
N ILE A 63 -0.42 13.38 -16.29
CA ILE A 63 0.51 12.25 -16.45
C ILE A 63 1.83 12.68 -17.13
N TYR A 64 1.78 13.71 -17.99
CA TYR A 64 2.95 14.21 -18.73
C TYR A 64 4.01 14.88 -17.83
N GLY A 65 3.63 15.26 -16.60
CA GLY A 65 4.54 15.90 -15.65
C GLY A 65 5.42 14.94 -14.86
N TYR A 66 5.41 13.63 -15.14
CA TYR A 66 6.12 12.61 -14.36
C TYR A 66 7.00 11.70 -15.21
N SER A 67 8.13 11.24 -14.65
CA SER A 67 9.14 10.39 -15.31
C SER A 67 8.67 8.98 -15.72
N GLY A 68 7.43 8.59 -15.43
CA GLY A 68 6.88 7.27 -15.73
C GLY A 68 6.36 7.10 -17.17
N LYS A 69 5.76 5.93 -17.46
CA LYS A 69 5.15 5.64 -18.76
C LYS A 69 3.70 6.11 -18.85
N ARG A 70 3.30 6.67 -20.00
CA ARG A 70 1.92 7.10 -20.30
C ARG A 70 0.86 6.01 -20.14
N ALA A 71 1.23 4.74 -20.37
CA ALA A 71 0.32 3.60 -20.22
C ALA A 71 0.00 3.24 -18.76
N TRP A 72 0.73 3.81 -17.79
CA TRP A 72 0.51 3.57 -16.37
C TRP A 72 -0.57 4.48 -15.79
N ARG A 73 -1.12 4.07 -14.65
CA ARG A 73 -2.10 4.86 -13.90
C ARG A 73 -1.40 5.53 -12.74
N TYR A 74 -1.53 6.84 -12.62
CA TYR A 74 -0.86 7.61 -11.60
C TYR A 74 -1.80 7.83 -10.42
N TYR A 75 -1.28 7.71 -9.22
CA TYR A 75 -2.02 7.88 -7.97
C TYR A 75 -1.26 8.84 -7.08
N LYS A 76 -1.96 9.87 -6.61
CA LYS A 76 -1.46 10.81 -5.62
C LYS A 76 -1.87 10.35 -4.24
N VAL A 77 -0.95 10.47 -3.30
CA VAL A 77 -1.14 10.24 -1.87
C VAL A 77 -1.12 11.59 -1.15
N LYS A 78 -1.87 11.70 -0.06
CA LYS A 78 -1.96 12.94 0.73
C LYS A 78 -0.65 13.19 1.47
N THR A 79 -0.10 12.17 2.10
CA THR A 79 1.12 12.26 2.89
C THR A 79 2.30 11.88 2.02
N ALA A 80 3.22 12.81 1.85
CA ALA A 80 4.48 12.51 1.20
C ALA A 80 5.31 11.57 2.08
N PHE A 81 6.02 10.64 1.47
CA PHE A 81 6.83 9.65 2.17
C PHE A 81 8.13 9.43 1.42
N ASP A 82 9.15 8.99 2.14
CA ASP A 82 10.45 8.74 1.53
C ASP A 82 10.47 7.33 0.93
N ALA A 83 10.78 7.24 -0.36
CA ALA A 83 11.01 5.97 -1.05
C ALA A 83 12.48 5.83 -1.45
N SER A 84 12.86 4.62 -1.87
CA SER A 84 14.24 4.31 -2.26
C SER A 84 15.22 4.61 -1.13
N ASN A 85 15.03 3.96 0.03
CA ASN A 85 15.89 4.08 1.21
C ASN A 85 15.97 5.48 1.84
N GLY A 86 14.99 6.36 1.62
CA GLY A 86 14.98 7.69 2.22
C GLY A 86 15.40 8.81 1.26
N GLU A 87 15.82 8.48 0.05
CA GLU A 87 16.43 9.44 -0.88
C GLU A 87 15.41 10.31 -1.62
N ILE A 88 14.16 9.86 -1.73
CA ILE A 88 13.16 10.51 -2.57
C ILE A 88 11.86 10.73 -1.81
N ASN A 89 11.57 11.99 -1.48
CA ASN A 89 10.29 12.38 -0.89
C ASN A 89 9.22 12.50 -2.00
N LEU A 90 8.21 11.65 -1.93
CA LEU A 90 7.25 11.45 -3.02
C LEU A 90 5.83 11.50 -2.51
N ASN A 91 4.95 12.11 -3.32
CA ASN A 91 3.51 12.08 -3.11
C ASN A 91 2.74 11.44 -4.27
N THR A 92 3.44 10.92 -5.28
CA THR A 92 2.83 10.36 -6.49
C THR A 92 3.52 9.06 -6.87
N LEU A 93 2.72 8.04 -7.18
CA LEU A 93 3.19 6.72 -7.59
C LEU A 93 2.50 6.30 -8.88
N ALA A 94 3.24 5.62 -9.77
CA ALA A 94 2.69 5.04 -10.98
C ALA A 94 2.37 3.57 -10.79
N VAL A 95 1.21 3.15 -11.25
CA VAL A 95 0.69 1.80 -11.10
C VAL A 95 0.50 1.19 -12.48
N ASN A 96 1.19 0.08 -12.71
CA ASN A 96 1.05 -0.74 -13.90
C ASN A 96 0.01 -1.85 -13.65
N LYS A 97 -0.76 -2.18 -14.68
CA LYS A 97 -1.70 -3.30 -14.64
C LYS A 97 -0.94 -4.62 -14.38
N PRO A 98 -1.60 -5.62 -13.77
CA PRO A 98 -1.00 -6.94 -13.63
C PRO A 98 -0.57 -7.51 -14.98
N LYS A 99 0.54 -8.26 -14.99
CA LYS A 99 0.94 -9.05 -16.16
C LYS A 99 -0.06 -10.19 -16.37
N VAL A 100 -0.15 -10.71 -17.60
CA VAL A 100 -0.95 -11.91 -17.91
C VAL A 100 -0.55 -13.04 -16.95
N GLY A 101 -1.55 -13.67 -16.32
CA GLY A 101 -1.35 -14.70 -15.29
C GLY A 101 -1.14 -14.19 -13.86
N SER A 102 -1.08 -12.87 -13.64
CA SER A 102 -0.98 -12.28 -12.29
C SER A 102 -2.22 -11.48 -11.92
N LYS A 103 -2.59 -11.51 -10.64
CA LYS A 103 -3.62 -10.63 -10.06
C LYS A 103 -3.05 -9.38 -9.41
N PHE A 104 -1.72 -9.24 -9.35
CA PHE A 104 -1.05 -8.21 -8.57
C PHE A 104 -0.61 -7.03 -9.42
N TYR A 105 -1.05 -5.85 -9.01
CA TYR A 105 -0.61 -4.59 -9.59
C TYR A 105 0.84 -4.31 -9.19
N ARG A 106 1.59 -3.69 -10.10
CA ARG A 106 2.99 -3.28 -9.86
C ARG A 106 3.05 -1.77 -9.72
N VAL A 107 3.82 -1.30 -8.75
CA VAL A 107 4.00 0.12 -8.49
C VAL A 107 5.43 0.52 -8.80
N HIS A 108 5.57 1.72 -9.35
CA HIS A 108 6.82 2.35 -9.71
C HIS A 108 6.87 3.72 -9.03
N VAL A 109 8.01 4.01 -8.42
CA VAL A 109 8.37 5.36 -7.98
C VAL A 109 8.51 6.23 -9.22
N VAL A 110 7.91 7.42 -9.19
CA VAL A 110 7.98 8.40 -10.27
C VAL A 110 8.22 9.79 -9.67
N TYR A 111 9.00 10.60 -10.35
CA TYR A 111 9.32 11.96 -9.92
C TYR A 111 8.78 12.98 -10.94
N PRO A 112 8.52 14.23 -10.52
CA PRO A 112 8.15 15.29 -11.44
C PRO A 112 9.30 15.56 -12.41
N VAL A 113 8.99 15.81 -13.68
CA VAL A 113 9.97 16.17 -14.73
C VAL A 113 9.74 17.61 -15.24
N ALA A 114 9.17 18.46 -14.40
CA ALA A 114 9.02 19.89 -14.68
C ALA A 114 10.38 20.56 -14.85
#